data_AF-K0VL90-F1
#
_entry.id   AF-K0VL90-F1
#
_cell.length_a   1.000
_cell.length_b   1.000
_cell.length_c   1.000
_cell.angle_alpha   90.00
_cell.angle_beta   90.00
_cell.angle_gamma   90.00
#
_symmetry.space_group_name_H-M   'P 1'
#
loop_
_entity.id
_entity.type
_entity.pdbx_description
1 polymer ?
#
loop_
_entity_poly.entity_id
_entity_poly.type
_entity_poly.pdbx_seq_one_letter_code
_entity_poly.pdbx_strand_id
1 'polypeptide(L)'
;MNHGDEQGFAWALAETAEPFLKPAERHWLCVKIGAGDYRGAILELLERFAAADRELPLALAPSLEAWVSGFAGSRYEQRLRSLAVRIRLGPPIPEPIVVAPPPRLVARRP
;
A
#
# COMPACT_ATOMS: atom_id res chain seq x y z
N MET A 1 -14.52 1.24 5.31
CA MET A 1 -13.13 1.25 5.78
C MET A 1 -13.02 2.27 6.90
N ASN A 2 -12.44 1.92 8.04
CA ASN A 2 -12.19 2.86 9.14
C ASN A 2 -10.78 3.49 9.01
N HIS A 3 -10.44 4.45 9.88
CA HIS A 3 -9.16 5.16 9.81
C HIS A 3 -7.92 4.27 9.99
N GLY A 4 -8.01 3.23 10.84
CA GLY A 4 -6.93 2.26 11.03
C GLY A 4 -6.74 1.35 9.82
N ASP A 5 -7.85 0.95 9.17
CA ASP A 5 -7.80 0.20 7.91
C ASP A 5 -7.16 1.05 6.79
N GLU A 6 -7.47 2.36 6.72
CA GLU A 6 -6.86 3.28 5.76
C GLU A 6 -5.35 3.44 6.01
N GLN A 7 -4.93 3.55 7.27
CA GLN A 7 -3.53 3.60 7.65
C GLN A 7 -2.78 2.34 7.18
N GLY A 8 -3.33 1.16 7.48
CA GLY A 8 -2.75 -0.12 7.09
C GLY A 8 -2.66 -0.25 5.57
N PHE A 9 -3.71 0.15 4.85
CA PHE A 9 -3.72 0.14 3.40
C PHE A 9 -2.69 1.10 2.79
N ALA A 10 -2.54 2.31 3.36
CA ALA A 10 -1.55 3.29 2.91
C ALA A 10 -0.10 2.76 3.05
N TRP A 11 0.22 2.13 4.18
CA TRP A 11 1.54 1.51 4.37
C TRP A 11 1.78 0.34 3.41
N ALA A 12 0.80 -0.55 3.25
CA ALA A 12 0.92 -1.69 2.33
C ALA A 12 1.15 -1.25 0.87
N LEU A 13 0.47 -0.17 0.43
CA LEU A 13 0.72 0.43 -0.87
C LEU A 13 2.13 1.02 -0.98
N ALA A 14 2.62 1.70 0.05
CA ALA A 14 3.94 2.31 0.06
C ALA A 14 5.07 1.26 0.00
N GLU A 15 4.93 0.15 0.72
CA GLU A 15 5.86 -0.99 0.66
C GLU A 15 5.83 -1.66 -0.72
N THR A 16 4.63 -1.91 -1.25
CA THR A 16 4.47 -2.49 -2.59
C THR A 16 5.06 -1.59 -3.68
N ALA A 17 4.99 -0.27 -3.49
CA ALA A 17 5.51 0.70 -4.44
C ALA A 17 7.03 0.89 -4.37
N GLU A 18 7.68 0.46 -3.28
CA GLU A 18 9.12 0.66 -3.05
C GLU A 18 10.02 0.34 -4.25
N PRO A 19 9.83 -0.77 -5.01
CA PRO A 19 10.73 -1.14 -6.11
C PRO A 19 10.76 -0.16 -7.27
N PHE A 20 9.78 0.73 -7.39
CA PHE A 20 9.67 1.69 -8.50
C PHE A 20 9.54 3.15 -8.04
N LEU A 21 9.66 3.43 -6.75
CA LEU A 21 9.71 4.79 -6.21
C LEU A 21 11.15 5.29 -6.11
N LYS A 22 11.36 6.58 -6.39
CA LYS A 22 12.63 7.23 -6.05
C LYS A 22 12.74 7.41 -4.53
N PRO A 23 13.96 7.46 -3.97
CA PRO A 23 14.15 7.61 -2.53
C PRO A 23 13.44 8.84 -1.93
N ALA A 24 13.48 9.99 -2.61
CA ALA A 24 12.81 11.21 -2.16
C ALA A 24 11.27 11.09 -2.19
N GLU A 25 10.73 10.42 -3.20
CA GLU A 25 9.29 10.17 -3.36
C GLU A 25 8.77 9.23 -2.28
N ARG A 26 9.53 8.17 -1.98
CA ARG A 26 9.25 7.24 -0.87
C ARG A 26 9.28 7.97 0.46
N HIS A 27 10.32 8.76 0.72
CA HIS A 27 10.46 9.51 1.97
C HIS A 27 9.27 10.45 2.18
N TRP A 28 8.86 11.18 1.13
CA TRP A 28 7.71 12.08 1.18
C TRP A 28 6.40 11.34 1.47
N LEU A 29 6.16 10.19 0.83
CA LEU A 29 4.99 9.35 1.12
C LEU A 29 4.98 8.85 2.56
N CYS A 30 6.13 8.38 3.09
CA CYS A 30 6.24 7.98 4.49
C CYS A 30 5.91 9.14 5.44
N VAL A 31 6.33 10.36 5.12
CA VAL A 31 6.00 11.56 5.91
C VAL A 31 4.50 11.84 5.88
N LYS A 32 3.85 11.79 4.70
CA LYS A 32 2.39 11.98 4.61
C LYS A 32 1.62 10.97 5.44
N ILE A 33 1.99 9.69 5.32
CA ILE A 33 1.34 8.62 6.07
C ILE A 33 1.60 8.82 7.57
N GLY A 34 2.83 9.12 7.98
CA GLY A 34 3.16 9.41 9.39
C GLY A 34 2.42 10.62 9.96
N ALA A 35 2.05 11.60 9.12
CA ALA A 35 1.27 12.77 9.51
C ALA A 35 -0.25 12.54 9.53
N GLY A 36 -0.73 11.34 9.18
CA GLY A 36 -2.16 11.01 9.14
C GLY A 36 -2.88 11.36 7.83
N ASP A 37 -2.16 11.82 6.80
CA ASP A 37 -2.73 12.08 5.46
C ASP A 37 -2.83 10.79 4.64
N TYR A 38 -3.62 9.84 5.13
CA TYR A 38 -3.76 8.53 4.47
C TYR A 38 -4.46 8.66 3.13
N ARG A 39 -5.53 9.45 3.06
CA ARG A 39 -6.28 9.63 1.82
C ARG A 39 -5.43 10.24 0.72
N GLY A 40 -4.64 11.28 1.03
CA GLY A 40 -3.73 11.89 0.07
C GLY A 40 -2.62 10.93 -0.36
N ALA A 41 -2.05 10.17 0.58
CA ALA A 41 -1.04 9.16 0.27
C ALA A 41 -1.57 8.03 -0.61
N ILE A 42 -2.75 7.48 -0.30
CA ILE A 42 -3.39 6.41 -1.08
C ILE A 42 -3.67 6.88 -2.51
N LEU A 43 -4.24 8.07 -2.69
CA LEU A 43 -4.49 8.64 -4.02
C LEU A 43 -3.21 8.73 -4.85
N GLU A 44 -2.16 9.32 -4.28
CA GLU A 44 -0.87 9.49 -4.97
C GLU A 44 -0.24 8.14 -5.33
N LEU A 45 -0.30 7.16 -4.43
CA LEU A 45 0.20 5.81 -4.68
C LEU A 45 -0.58 5.12 -5.82
N LEU A 46 -1.91 5.16 -5.79
CA LEU A 46 -2.75 4.55 -6.84
C LEU A 46 -2.53 5.22 -8.20
N GLU A 47 -2.38 6.55 -8.24
CA GLU A 47 -2.04 7.28 -9.47
C GLU A 47 -0.67 6.84 -10.01
N ARG A 48 0.32 6.60 -9.14
CA ARG A 48 1.63 6.09 -9.55
C ARG A 48 1.58 4.65 -10.06
N PHE A 49 0.83 3.76 -9.43
CA PHE A 49 0.62 2.40 -9.94
C PHE A 49 0.02 2.43 -11.36
N ALA A 50 -1.02 3.24 -11.57
CA ALA A 50 -1.67 3.39 -12.87
C ALA A 50 -0.77 4.08 -13.92
N ALA A 51 0.13 4.98 -13.51
CA ALA A 51 1.06 5.65 -14.42
C ALA A 51 2.27 4.78 -14.80
N ALA A 52 2.74 3.95 -13.87
CA ALA A 52 3.89 3.06 -14.07
C ALA A 52 3.51 1.71 -14.73
N ASP A 53 2.22 1.47 -15.00
CA ASP A 53 1.65 0.18 -15.44
C ASP A 53 2.14 -0.98 -14.56
N ARG A 54 2.20 -0.73 -13.24
CA ARG A 54 2.63 -1.73 -12.26
C ARG A 54 1.44 -2.46 -11.69
N GLU A 55 1.64 -3.75 -11.47
CA GLU A 55 0.63 -4.60 -10.87
C GLU A 55 0.49 -4.32 -9.38
N LEU A 56 -0.75 -4.16 -8.93
CA LEU A 56 -1.11 -4.18 -7.53
C LEU A 56 -1.34 -5.64 -7.11
N PRO A 57 -0.74 -6.11 -6.01
CA PRO A 57 -0.94 -7.47 -5.54
C PRO A 57 -2.41 -7.76 -5.26
N LEU A 58 -2.88 -8.94 -5.68
CA LEU A 58 -4.27 -9.36 -5.49
C LEU A 58 -4.74 -9.30 -4.03
N ALA A 59 -3.84 -9.49 -3.07
CA ALA A 59 -4.12 -9.40 -1.64
C ALA A 59 -4.65 -8.01 -1.21
N LEU A 60 -4.32 -6.96 -1.95
CA LEU A 60 -4.76 -5.58 -1.66
C LEU A 60 -6.06 -5.20 -2.38
N ALA A 61 -6.58 -6.05 -3.28
CA ALA A 61 -7.80 -5.77 -4.03
C ALA A 61 -9.02 -5.52 -3.13
N PRO A 62 -9.28 -6.30 -2.06
CA PRO A 62 -10.41 -6.02 -1.15
C PRO A 62 -10.28 -4.66 -0.46
N SER A 63 -9.08 -4.28 -0.05
CA SER A 63 -8.80 -2.97 0.57
C SER A 63 -9.01 -1.83 -0.43
N LEU A 64 -8.57 -1.99 -1.67
CA LEU A 64 -8.83 -1.04 -2.76
C LEU A 64 -10.34 -0.87 -3.01
N GLU A 65 -11.08 -1.96 -3.15
CA GLU A 65 -12.53 -1.92 -3.36
C GLU A 65 -13.26 -1.27 -2.19
N ALA A 66 -12.91 -1.63 -0.96
CA ALA A 66 -13.51 -1.05 0.24
C ALA A 66 -13.20 0.46 0.36
N TRP A 67 -11.99 0.88 0.00
CA TRP A 67 -11.59 2.28 0.01
C TRP A 67 -12.32 3.09 -1.07
N VAL A 68 -12.39 2.59 -2.32
CA VAL A 68 -13.14 3.24 -3.41
C VAL A 68 -14.63 3.31 -3.10
N SER A 69 -15.20 2.26 -2.52
CA SER A 69 -16.61 2.22 -2.13
C SER A 69 -16.96 3.26 -1.04
N GLY A 70 -15.98 3.66 -0.23
CA GLY A 70 -16.13 4.77 0.72
C GLY A 70 -16.43 6.13 0.08
N PHE A 71 -16.24 6.25 -1.24
CA PHE A 71 -16.54 7.46 -2.01
C PHE A 71 -17.88 7.42 -2.75
N ALA A 72 -18.71 6.39 -2.53
CA ALA A 72 -20.02 6.28 -3.15
C ALA A 72 -20.89 7.52 -2.88
N GLY A 73 -21.53 8.05 -3.93
CA GLY A 73 -22.31 9.28 -3.92
C GLY A 73 -21.48 10.57 -3.95
N SER A 74 -20.15 10.49 -3.93
CA SER A 74 -19.28 11.67 -3.98
C SER A 74 -18.89 12.02 -5.42
N ARG A 75 -18.54 13.30 -5.66
CA ARG A 75 -17.97 13.76 -6.94
C ARG A 75 -16.69 13.03 -7.37
N TYR A 76 -16.03 12.32 -6.45
CA TYR A 76 -14.79 11.58 -6.71
C TYR A 76 -15.03 10.12 -7.12
N GLU A 77 -16.24 9.59 -6.92
CA GLU A 77 -16.57 8.18 -7.14
C GLU A 77 -16.18 7.70 -8.53
N GLN A 78 -16.63 8.42 -9.57
CA GLN A 78 -16.37 8.02 -10.96
C GLN A 78 -14.88 8.03 -11.28
N ARG A 79 -14.14 9.07 -10.86
CA ARG A 79 -12.69 9.16 -11.07
C ARG A 79 -11.96 8.01 -10.39
N LEU A 80 -12.35 7.65 -9.17
CA LEU A 80 -11.68 6.61 -8.38
C LEU A 80 -12.02 5.21 -8.90
N ARG A 81 -13.26 4.96 -9.33
CA ARG A 81 -13.60 3.71 -10.03
C ARG A 81 -12.82 3.56 -11.33
N SER A 82 -12.72 4.62 -12.12
CA SER A 82 -11.89 4.59 -13.34
C SER A 82 -10.41 4.36 -13.03
N LEU A 83 -9.88 4.92 -11.95
CA LEU A 83 -8.51 4.66 -11.51
C LEU A 83 -8.33 3.19 -11.09
N ALA A 84 -9.26 2.64 -10.30
CA ALA A 84 -9.21 1.25 -9.85
C ALA A 84 -9.25 0.25 -11.02
N VAL A 85 -10.08 0.51 -12.04
CA VAL A 85 -10.14 -0.33 -13.26
C VAL A 85 -8.84 -0.32 -14.05
N ARG A 86 -8.07 0.79 -14.00
CA ARG A 86 -6.78 0.90 -14.68
C ARG A 86 -5.65 0.18 -13.96
N ILE A 87 -5.82 -0.12 -12.67
CA ILE A 87 -4.81 -0.83 -11.90
C ILE A 87 -4.91 -2.31 -12.23
N ARG A 88 -3.80 -2.87 -12.73
CA ARG A 88 -3.71 -4.30 -13.02
C ARG A 88 -3.50 -5.06 -11.71
N LEU A 89 -4.23 -6.15 -11.52
CA LEU A 89 -4.03 -7.03 -10.37
C LEU A 89 -3.02 -8.11 -10.73
N GLY A 90 -1.94 -8.18 -9.96
CA GLY A 90 -0.89 -9.18 -10.08
C GLY A 90 -1.05 -10.32 -9.08
N PRO A 91 -0.13 -11.31 -9.08
CA PRO A 91 -0.16 -12.39 -8.11
C PRO A 91 -0.12 -11.86 -6.66
N PRO A 92 -0.62 -12.65 -5.68
CA PRO A 92 -0.49 -12.28 -4.27
C PRO A 92 0.99 -12.06 -3.92
N ILE A 93 1.28 -11.09 -3.04
CA ILE A 93 2.65 -10.84 -2.58
C ILE A 93 3.19 -12.15 -2.02
N PRO A 94 4.33 -12.69 -2.49
CA PRO A 94 4.96 -13.79 -1.79
C PRO A 94 5.28 -13.30 -0.38
N GLU A 95 4.78 -13.99 0.64
CA GLU A 95 5.05 -13.65 2.04
C GLU A 95 6.54 -13.34 2.20
N PRO A 96 6.91 -12.25 2.90
CA PRO A 96 8.31 -12.00 3.19
C PRO A 96 8.83 -13.26 3.86
N ILE A 97 9.83 -13.90 3.26
CA ILE A 97 10.50 -15.07 3.83
C ILE A 97 11.00 -14.59 5.19
N VAL A 98 10.27 -14.92 6.26
CA VAL A 98 10.70 -14.67 7.63
C VAL A 98 11.88 -15.59 7.83
N VAL A 99 13.08 -15.09 7.54
CA VAL A 99 14.33 -15.76 7.89
C VAL A 99 14.24 -15.95 9.40
N ALA A 100 14.05 -17.20 9.84
CA ALA A 100 13.96 -17.53 11.25
C ALA A 100 15.13 -16.84 11.97
N PRO A 101 14.88 -16.14 13.09
CA PRO A 101 15.97 -15.48 13.81
C PRO A 101 17.05 -16.51 14.12
N PRO A 102 18.34 -16.19 13.92
CA PRO A 102 19.41 -17.13 14.20
C PRO A 102 19.27 -17.63 15.65
N PRO A 103 19.47 -18.94 15.91
CA PRO A 103 19.30 -19.49 17.24
C PRO A 103 20.12 -18.68 18.23
N ARG A 104 19.44 -18.13 19.25
CA ARG A 104 20.10 -17.37 20.31
C ARG A 104 21.17 -18.26 20.94
N LEU A 105 22.44 -17.92 20.75
CA LEU A 105 23.56 -18.52 21.47
C LEU A 105 23.38 -18.22 22.96
N VAL A 106 22.81 -19.17 23.70
CA VAL A 106 22.75 -19.10 25.15
C VAL A 106 24.16 -19.33 25.65
N ALA A 107 24.80 -18.27 26.17
CA ALA A 107 26.08 -18.38 26.84
C ALA A 107 25.93 -19.35 28.03
N ARG A 108 26.52 -20.53 27.93
CA ARG A 108 26.68 -21.44 29.07
C ARG A 108 27.69 -20.78 30.02
N ARG A 109 27.22 -20.41 31.21
CA ARG A 109 28.07 -19.85 32.27
C ARG A 109 28.82 -21.01 32.95
N PRO A 110 30.13 -20.83 33.28
CA PRO A 110 30.97 -21.86 33.90
C PRO A 110 30.55 -22.22 35.33
#